data_AF-A0A367LW13-F1
#
_entry.id   AF-A0A367LW13-F1
#
_cell.length_a   1.000
_cell.length_b   1.000
_cell.length_c   1.000
_cell.angle_alpha   90.00
_cell.angle_beta   90.00
_cell.angle_gamma   90.00
#
_symmetry.space_group_name_H-M   'P 1'
#
loop_
_entity.id
_entity.type
_entity.pdbx_description
1 polymer ?
#
loop_
_entity_poly.entity_id
_entity_poly.type
_entity_poly.pdbx_seq_one_letter_code
_entity_poly.pdbx_strand_id
1 'polypeptide(L)'
;DALQLSAGLTVGDGMVSQVPALLIAITAGIIVTRVSSDESADLGSDIGEQVVAQPKALLIGGLLLVLFGLIPGFPTLTFLALALLVGGGGYFMLWRQRAQASAGSRDLPALLAQGAGA
;
A
#
# COMPACT_ATOMS: atom_id res chain seq x y z
N ASP A 1 -38.11 7.28 23.92
CA ASP A 1 -37.81 8.27 22.86
C ASP A 1 -36.35 8.32 22.43
N ALA A 2 -35.38 8.60 23.30
CA ALA A 2 -33.96 8.66 22.91
C ALA A 2 -33.40 7.35 22.28
N LEU A 3 -33.81 6.17 22.78
CA LEU A 3 -33.38 4.87 22.25
C LEU A 3 -33.92 4.56 20.83
N GLN A 4 -35.12 5.04 20.47
CA GLN A 4 -35.67 4.81 19.13
C GLN A 4 -35.07 5.75 18.08
N LEU A 5 -34.68 6.97 18.48
CA LEU A 5 -33.97 7.92 17.62
C LEU A 5 -32.56 7.41 17.26
N SER A 6 -31.82 6.86 18.23
CA SER A 6 -30.52 6.24 17.97
C SER A 6 -30.64 4.99 17.08
N ALA A 7 -31.66 4.15 17.27
CA ALA A 7 -31.88 2.97 16.43
C ALA A 7 -32.20 3.33 14.96
N GLY A 8 -33.01 4.37 14.71
CA GLY A 8 -33.30 4.85 13.36
C GLY A 8 -32.09 5.46 12.64
N LEU A 9 -31.24 6.21 13.37
CA LEU A 9 -30.00 6.78 12.83
C LEU A 9 -28.96 5.70 12.50
N THR A 10 -28.84 4.63 13.29
CA THR A 10 -27.88 3.53 13.03
C THR A 10 -28.34 2.58 11.91
N VAL A 11 -29.64 2.29 11.78
CA VAL A 11 -30.16 1.47 10.65
C VAL A 11 -30.00 2.20 9.31
N GLY A 12 -30.19 3.52 9.31
CA GLY A 12 -29.94 4.37 8.14
C GLY A 12 -28.47 4.42 7.75
N ASP A 13 -27.55 4.54 8.71
CA ASP A 13 -26.10 4.60 8.47
C ASP A 13 -25.55 3.32 7.80
N GLY A 14 -26.06 2.16 8.20
CA GLY A 14 -25.70 0.87 7.59
C GLY A 14 -26.29 0.66 6.19
N MET A 15 -27.54 1.07 5.95
CA MET A 15 -28.18 0.90 4.64
C MET A 15 -27.71 1.92 3.60
N VAL A 16 -27.42 3.16 4.02
CA VAL A 16 -26.92 4.21 3.13
C VAL A 16 -25.47 3.95 2.72
N SER A 17 -24.64 3.35 3.58
CA SER A 17 -23.27 2.96 3.23
C SER A 17 -23.17 1.70 2.35
N GLN A 18 -24.19 0.83 2.38
CA GLN A 18 -24.22 -0.39 1.57
C GLN A 18 -24.44 -0.14 0.07
N VAL A 19 -25.26 0.86 -0.30
CA VAL A 19 -25.49 1.16 -1.72
C VAL A 19 -24.19 1.57 -2.43
N PRO A 20 -23.36 2.50 -1.90
CA PRO A 20 -22.04 2.80 -2.44
C PRO A 20 -21.09 1.60 -2.43
N ALA A 21 -21.08 0.81 -1.35
CA ALA A 21 -20.22 -0.36 -1.25
C ALA A 21 -20.51 -1.40 -2.35
N LEU A 22 -21.79 -1.65 -2.65
CA LEU A 22 -22.21 -2.54 -3.73
C LEU A 22 -21.79 -2.00 -5.11
N LEU A 23 -21.97 -0.69 -5.35
CA LEU A 23 -21.56 -0.05 -6.60
C LEU A 23 -20.03 -0.12 -6.80
N ILE A 24 -19.25 0.09 -5.74
CA ILE A 24 -17.79 -0.05 -5.76
C ILE A 24 -17.40 -1.50 -6.07
N ALA A 25 -18.07 -2.49 -5.44
CA ALA A 25 -17.78 -3.90 -5.66
C ALA A 25 -18.05 -4.35 -7.11
N ILE A 26 -19.17 -3.93 -7.70
CA ILE A 26 -19.50 -4.21 -9.11
C ILE A 26 -18.48 -3.56 -10.04
N THR A 27 -18.14 -2.29 -9.78
CA THR A 27 -17.15 -1.55 -10.58
C THR A 27 -15.78 -2.20 -10.52
N ALA A 28 -15.30 -2.56 -9.33
CA ALA A 28 -14.03 -3.27 -9.14
C ALA A 28 -14.03 -4.64 -9.84
N GLY A 29 -15.15 -5.37 -9.79
CA GLY A 29 -15.33 -6.64 -10.50
C GLY A 29 -15.19 -6.49 -12.01
N ILE A 30 -15.82 -5.48 -12.61
CA ILE A 30 -15.70 -5.19 -14.04
C ILE A 30 -14.25 -4.85 -14.42
N ILE A 31 -13.58 -4.00 -13.64
CA ILE A 31 -12.18 -3.60 -13.87
C ILE A 31 -11.26 -4.84 -13.87
N VAL A 32 -11.41 -5.72 -12.88
CA VAL A 32 -10.66 -6.99 -12.77
C VAL A 32 -10.80 -7.85 -14.03
N THR A 33 -12.01 -7.97 -14.58
CA THR A 33 -12.24 -8.82 -15.77
C THR A 33 -11.83 -8.16 -17.09
N ARG A 34 -11.76 -6.83 -17.16
CA ARG A 34 -11.40 -6.10 -18.38
C ARG A 34 -9.89 -6.03 -18.60
N VAL A 35 -9.11 -5.74 -17.55
CA VAL A 35 -7.66 -5.49 -17.67
C VAL A 35 -6.90 -6.71 -18.18
N SER A 36 -7.32 -7.93 -17.83
CA SER A 36 -6.72 -9.17 -18.35
C SER A 36 -6.92 -9.38 -19.87
N SER A 37 -7.78 -8.59 -20.51
CA SER A 37 -8.09 -8.72 -21.94
C SER A 37 -7.28 -7.79 -22.86
N ASP A 38 -6.75 -6.66 -22.36
CA ASP A 38 -6.24 -5.55 -23.19
C ASP A 38 -4.71 -5.31 -23.11
N GLU A 39 -3.97 -5.90 -22.18
CA GLU A 39 -2.50 -5.74 -22.12
C GLU A 39 -1.83 -6.94 -21.43
N SER A 40 -0.57 -7.22 -21.75
CA SER A 40 0.19 -8.38 -21.23
C SER A 40 0.53 -8.34 -19.73
N ALA A 41 -0.02 -7.38 -18.98
CA ALA A 41 0.13 -7.24 -17.53
C ALA A 41 -1.26 -7.30 -16.88
N ASP A 42 -1.51 -8.34 -16.09
CA ASP A 42 -2.75 -8.46 -15.33
C ASP A 42 -2.77 -7.44 -14.18
N LEU A 43 -3.95 -6.93 -13.80
CA LEU A 43 -4.12 -5.95 -12.72
C LEU A 43 -3.39 -6.31 -11.41
N GLY A 44 -3.22 -7.61 -11.13
CA GLY A 44 -2.48 -8.09 -9.98
C GLY A 44 -0.99 -7.72 -9.99
N SER A 45 -0.33 -7.73 -11.16
CA SER A 45 1.08 -7.32 -11.26
C SER A 45 1.24 -5.83 -11.01
N ASP A 46 0.33 -5.01 -11.55
CA ASP A 46 0.35 -3.56 -11.38
C ASP A 46 0.12 -3.16 -9.92
N ILE A 47 -0.86 -3.80 -9.26
CA ILE A 47 -1.10 -3.59 -7.82
C ILE A 47 0.13 -4.04 -7.02
N GLY A 48 0.72 -5.18 -7.37
CA GLY A 48 1.95 -5.67 -6.73
C GLY A 48 3.09 -4.67 -6.84
N GLU A 49 3.31 -4.11 -8.03
CA GLU A 49 4.33 -3.10 -8.28
C GLU A 49 4.05 -1.81 -7.50
N GLN A 50 2.80 -1.36 -7.43
CA GLN A 50 2.41 -0.18 -6.66
C GLN A 50 2.63 -0.34 -5.16
N VAL A 51 2.28 -1.50 -4.59
CA VAL A 51 2.51 -1.80 -3.17
C VAL A 51 4.01 -1.77 -2.87
N VAL A 52 4.81 -2.38 -3.73
CA VAL A 52 6.28 -2.42 -3.62
C VAL A 52 6.93 -1.05 -3.86
N ALA A 53 6.35 -0.22 -4.72
CA ALA A 53 6.82 1.14 -5.01
C ALA A 53 6.71 2.08 -3.80
N GLN A 54 5.93 1.72 -2.77
CA GLN A 54 5.77 2.49 -1.53
C GLN A 54 6.43 1.83 -0.31
N PRO A 55 7.78 1.84 -0.20
CA PRO A 55 8.47 1.21 0.93
C PRO A 55 8.12 1.83 2.28
N LYS A 56 7.70 3.10 2.32
CA LYS A 56 7.22 3.77 3.55
C LYS A 56 5.95 3.11 4.08
N ALA A 57 5.02 2.71 3.22
CA ALA A 57 3.79 2.02 3.62
C ALA A 57 4.11 0.65 4.22
N LEU A 58 5.04 -0.10 3.62
CA LEU A 58 5.52 -1.39 4.14
C LEU A 58 6.17 -1.26 5.51
N LEU A 59 6.95 -0.20 5.76
CA LEU A 59 7.55 0.05 7.08
C LEU A 59 6.52 0.35 8.16
N ILE A 60 5.50 1.17 7.84
CA ILE A 60 4.39 1.45 8.77
C ILE A 60 3.61 0.18 9.06
N GLY A 61 3.32 -0.64 8.03
CA GLY A 61 2.69 -1.95 8.21
C GLY A 61 3.51 -2.89 9.09
N GLY A 62 4.83 -2.97 8.87
CA GLY A 62 5.74 -3.73 9.72
C GLY A 62 5.73 -3.27 11.18
N LEU A 63 5.71 -1.96 11.43
CA LEU A 63 5.58 -1.40 12.78
C LEU A 63 4.26 -1.81 13.43
N LEU A 64 3.12 -1.70 12.71
CA LEU A 64 1.82 -2.12 13.22
C LEU A 64 1.79 -3.62 13.57
N LEU A 65 2.42 -4.47 12.76
CA LEU A 65 2.54 -5.90 13.04
C LEU A 65 3.33 -6.16 14.34
N VAL A 66 4.40 -5.40 14.61
CA VAL A 66 5.10 -5.47 15.91
C VAL A 66 4.17 -5.07 17.04
N LEU A 67 3.43 -3.96 16.90
CA LEU A 67 2.50 -3.50 17.93
C LEU A 67 1.41 -4.56 18.22
N PHE A 68 0.88 -5.22 17.19
CA PHE A 68 -0.07 -6.33 17.36
C PHE A 68 0.57 -7.55 18.03
N GLY A 69 1.82 -7.86 17.72
CA GLY A 69 2.57 -8.93 18.37
C GLY A 69 2.85 -8.67 19.86
N LEU A 70 2.75 -7.44 20.34
CA LEU A 70 2.89 -7.10 21.77
C LEU A 70 1.58 -7.24 22.56
N ILE A 71 0.44 -7.42 21.88
CA ILE A 71 -0.86 -7.57 22.53
C ILE A 71 -0.95 -8.98 23.14
N PRO A 72 -1.16 -9.10 24.47
CA PRO A 72 -1.29 -10.41 25.12
C PRO A 72 -2.52 -11.15 24.57
N GLY A 73 -2.34 -12.42 24.19
CA GLY A 73 -3.37 -13.25 23.58
C GLY A 73 -3.23 -13.44 22.06
N PHE A 74 -2.39 -12.64 21.39
CA PHE A 74 -2.08 -12.81 19.97
C PHE A 74 -0.86 -13.74 19.77
N PRO A 75 -0.77 -14.51 18.66
CA PRO A 75 0.41 -15.30 18.32
C PRO A 75 1.64 -14.43 18.01
N THR A 76 2.36 -14.02 19.07
CA THR A 76 3.46 -13.03 19.00
C THR A 76 4.53 -13.40 17.98
N LEU A 77 4.89 -14.69 17.92
CA LEU A 77 5.88 -15.21 16.97
C LEU A 77 5.46 -15.02 15.51
N THR A 78 4.18 -15.24 15.19
CA THR A 78 3.64 -15.08 13.83
C THR A 78 3.67 -13.61 13.42
N PHE A 79 3.24 -12.71 14.30
CA PHE A 79 3.25 -11.27 14.02
C PHE A 79 4.65 -10.71 13.88
N LEU A 80 5.60 -11.13 14.73
CA LEU A 80 7.00 -10.71 14.61
C LEU A 80 7.67 -11.25 13.36
N ALA A 81 7.39 -12.50 12.96
CA ALA A 81 7.89 -13.05 11.70
C ALA A 81 7.37 -12.27 10.49
N LEU A 82 6.07 -11.96 10.46
CA LEU A 82 5.48 -11.12 9.41
C LEU A 82 6.03 -9.70 9.44
N ALA A 83 6.22 -9.10 10.61
CA ALA A 83 6.81 -7.78 10.76
C ALA A 83 8.25 -7.73 10.22
N LEU A 84 9.05 -8.77 10.46
CA LEU A 84 10.39 -8.89 9.90
C LEU A 84 10.37 -9.02 8.39
N LEU A 85 9.48 -9.83 7.82
CA LEU A 85 9.37 -9.99 6.37
C LEU A 85 8.92 -8.69 5.68
N VAL A 86 7.83 -8.09 6.17
CA VAL A 86 7.22 -6.90 5.56
C VAL A 86 8.05 -5.65 5.84
N GLY A 87 8.42 -5.43 7.10
CA GLY A 87 9.24 -4.28 7.51
C GLY A 87 10.67 -4.39 7.01
N GLY A 88 11.27 -5.58 7.06
CA GLY A 88 12.61 -5.84 6.51
C GLY A 88 12.64 -5.69 4.98
N GLY A 89 11.63 -6.20 4.28
CA GLY A 89 11.45 -5.99 2.84
C GLY A 89 11.32 -4.51 2.46
N GLY A 90 10.47 -3.77 3.18
CA GLY A 90 10.32 -2.32 3.02
C GLY A 90 11.61 -1.54 3.28
N TYR A 91 12.36 -1.91 4.33
CA TYR A 91 13.66 -1.31 4.65
C TYR A 91 14.69 -1.57 3.54
N PHE A 92 14.77 -2.80 3.05
CA PHE A 92 15.66 -3.20 1.96
C PHE A 92 15.34 -2.43 0.66
N MET A 93 14.06 -2.27 0.33
CA MET A 93 13.62 -1.47 -0.82
C MET A 93 14.00 0.01 -0.67
N LEU A 94 13.78 0.59 0.51
CA LEU A 94 14.17 1.97 0.79
C LEU A 94 15.68 2.17 0.66
N TRP A 95 16.47 1.21 1.11
CA TRP A 95 17.93 1.24 0.98
C TRP A 95 18.36 1.19 -0.49
N ARG A 96 17.75 0.32 -1.30
CA ARG A 96 18.01 0.25 -2.75
C ARG A 96 17.60 1.53 -3.47
N GLN A 97 16.46 2.13 -3.13
CA GLN A 97 16.00 3.39 -3.74
C GLN A 97 16.97 4.54 -3.42
N ARG A 98 17.45 4.63 -2.18
CA ARG A 98 18.45 5.63 -1.77
C ARG A 98 19.78 5.45 -2.49
N ALA A 99 20.26 4.21 -2.64
CA ALA A 99 21.50 3.92 -3.36
C ALA A 99 21.43 4.35 -4.85
N GLN A 100 20.28 4.17 -5.49
CA GLN A 100 20.04 4.60 -6.88
C GLN A 100 19.94 6.12 -7.01
N ALA A 101 19.25 6.79 -6.07
CA ALA A 101 19.16 8.25 -6.05
C ALA A 101 20.52 8.93 -5.89
N SER A 102 21.43 8.34 -5.10
CA SER A 102 22.81 8.86 -4.94
C SER A 102 23.70 8.64 -6.17
N ALA A 103 23.38 7.69 -7.05
CA ALA A 103 24.12 7.47 -8.30
C ALA A 103 23.79 8.56 -9.34
N GLY A 104 22.51 8.89 -9.55
CA GLY A 104 22.10 9.89 -10.54
C GLY A 104 22.55 11.32 -10.24
N SER A 105 22.82 11.66 -8.96
CA SER A 105 23.37 12.97 -8.59
C SER A 105 24.85 13.14 -8.93
N ARG A 106 25.61 12.06 -9.18
CA ARG A 106 27.03 12.15 -9.61
C ARG A 106 27.19 12.52 -11.07
N ASP A 107 26.16 12.30 -11.90
CA ASP A 107 26.23 12.57 -13.33
C ASP A 107 25.83 14.02 -13.67
N LEU A 108 25.07 14.69 -12.80
CA LEU A 108 24.66 16.09 -12.99
C LEU A 108 25.84 17.08 -13.13
N PRO A 109 26.92 17.00 -12.31
CA PRO A 109 28.10 17.84 -12.48
C PRO A 109 28.89 17.50 -13.76
N ALA A 110 28.91 16.24 -14.20
CA ALA A 110 29.61 15.81 -15.42
C ALA A 110 28.90 16.31 -16.69
N LEU A 111 27.56 16.27 -16.71
CA LEU A 111 26.73 16.79 -17.80
C LEU A 111 26.81 18.32 -17.90
N LEU A 112 26.84 19.03 -16.76
CA LEU A 112 27.01 20.49 -16.73
C LEU A 112 28.43 20.93 -17.11
N ALA A 113 29.46 20.16 -16.73
CA ALA A 113 30.84 20.41 -17.14
C ALA A 113 31.07 20.18 -18.64
N GLN A 114 30.36 19.23 -19.25
CA GLN A 114 30.46 18.94 -20.68
C GLN A 114 29.71 19.95 -21.55
N GLY A 115 28.66 20.59 -21.03
CA GLY A 115 27.90 21.64 -21.72
C GLY A 115 28.50 23.06 -21.60
N ALA A 116 29.39 23.30 -20.63
CA ALA A 116 30.03 24.61 -20.43
C ALA A 116 31.31 24.82 -21.27
N GLY A 117 31.68 23.84 -22.10
CA GLY A 117 32.85 23.87 -22.99
C GLY A 117 32.54 24.05 -24.48
N ALA A 118 31.29 24.34 -24.83
CA ALA A 118 30.83 24.66 -26.19
C ALA A 118 30.36 26.12 -26.25
#